data_AF-A0A662Q7K9-F1
#
_entry.id   AF-A0A662Q7K9-F1
#
_cell.length_a   1.000
_cell.length_b   1.000
_cell.length_c   1.000
_cell.angle_alpha   90.00
_cell.angle_beta   90.00
_cell.angle_gamma   90.00
#
_symmetry.space_group_name_H-M   'P 1'
#
loop_
_entity.id
_entity.type
_entity.pdbx_description
1 polymer ?
#
loop_
_entity_poly.entity_id
_entity_poly.type
_entity_poly.pdbx_seq_one_letter_code
_entity_poly.pdbx_strand_id
1 'polypeptide(L)'
;RWARENALDIIAVGFDPDKTFIFQDTEYIKNMYPLALKVARKINFSWVRAVFGFDMQTNIGMTFYPAIQIVPSLFERKRCLIPCAIDQDPYWRVQRDIAESLGFYKAAAIHSKFLPPLTGPVGKMSASQPESAIYLHEDEKSVRKKIWKAYSGGQPTAELHRKLGGNPEIDVAFQWLHYFFEPDDSKLRKIEEDYRSGRLLTGELKLILTEKVLRFLEEHQARREEAKEKLQLYKYDGELAREMWKKIHE
;
A
#
# COMPACT_ATOMS: atom_id res chain seq x y z
N ARG A 1 19.47 1.63 -4.09
CA ARG A 1 19.18 2.35 -2.82
C ARG A 1 17.72 2.23 -2.42
N TRP A 2 16.77 2.85 -3.13
CA TRP A 2 15.34 2.86 -2.75
C TRP A 2 14.72 1.48 -2.58
N ALA A 3 14.94 0.56 -3.53
CA ALA A 3 14.46 -0.82 -3.42
C ALA A 3 14.90 -1.53 -2.13
N ARG A 4 16.15 -1.28 -1.68
CA ARG A 4 16.67 -1.82 -0.42
C ARG A 4 15.94 -1.21 0.78
N GLU A 5 15.80 0.12 0.82
CA GLU A 5 15.14 0.79 1.94
C GLU A 5 13.67 0.38 2.06
N ASN A 6 12.95 0.25 0.94
CA ASN A 6 11.56 -0.20 0.94
C ASN A 6 11.42 -1.68 1.30
N ALA A 7 12.38 -2.54 0.91
CA ALA A 7 12.38 -3.93 1.37
C ALA A 7 12.49 -4.02 2.90
N LEU A 8 13.28 -3.14 3.55
CA LEU A 8 13.33 -3.09 5.01
C LEU A 8 11.98 -2.69 5.62
N ASP A 9 11.29 -1.70 5.03
CA ASP A 9 9.97 -1.28 5.49
C ASP A 9 8.92 -2.40 5.36
N ILE A 10 8.99 -3.21 4.28
CA ILE A 10 8.14 -4.37 4.05
C ILE A 10 8.45 -5.49 5.06
N ILE A 11 9.72 -5.80 5.29
CA ILE A 11 10.14 -6.82 6.26
C ILE A 11 9.70 -6.43 7.68
N ALA A 12 9.76 -5.15 8.02
CA ALA A 12 9.34 -4.61 9.31
C ALA A 12 7.84 -4.79 9.60
N VAL A 13 7.03 -5.19 8.62
CA VAL A 13 5.63 -5.60 8.85
C VAL A 13 5.55 -6.94 9.60
N GLY A 14 6.59 -7.78 9.54
CA GLY A 14 6.69 -9.02 10.30
C GLY A 14 6.25 -10.28 9.54
N PHE A 15 6.55 -10.37 8.25
CA PHE A 15 6.33 -11.58 7.47
C PHE A 15 7.22 -12.75 7.94
N ASP A 16 6.89 -13.97 7.55
CA ASP A 16 7.73 -15.16 7.77
C ASP A 16 8.78 -15.25 6.65
N PRO A 17 10.09 -15.14 6.92
CA PRO A 17 11.13 -15.15 5.90
C PRO A 17 11.23 -16.45 5.12
N ASP A 18 10.81 -17.59 5.69
CA ASP A 18 10.87 -18.88 4.98
C ASP A 18 9.70 -19.06 4.01
N LYS A 19 8.64 -18.24 4.16
CA LYS A 19 7.45 -18.25 3.30
C LYS A 19 7.28 -16.99 2.47
N THR A 20 8.25 -16.08 2.52
CA THR A 20 8.16 -14.77 1.86
C THR A 20 9.41 -14.50 1.05
N PHE A 21 9.22 -14.35 -0.26
CA PHE A 21 10.29 -14.01 -1.18
C PHE A 21 10.14 -12.56 -1.65
N ILE A 22 11.15 -11.73 -1.38
CA ILE A 22 11.22 -10.34 -1.82
C ILE A 22 12.34 -10.23 -2.84
N PHE A 23 12.03 -9.77 -4.05
CA PHE A 23 13.01 -9.62 -5.11
C PHE A 23 12.97 -8.22 -5.74
N GLN A 24 14.06 -7.87 -6.42
CA GLN A 24 14.15 -6.67 -7.22
C GLN A 24 14.11 -7.06 -8.70
N ASP A 25 13.25 -6.42 -9.49
CA ASP A 25 13.04 -6.77 -10.90
C ASP A 25 14.36 -6.88 -11.68
N THR A 26 15.24 -5.89 -11.56
CA THR A 26 16.54 -5.88 -12.28
C THR A 26 17.46 -7.05 -11.91
N GLU A 27 17.24 -7.66 -10.75
CA GLU A 27 18.05 -8.75 -10.23
C GLU A 27 17.46 -10.11 -10.60
N TYR A 28 16.13 -10.24 -10.49
CA TYR A 28 15.41 -11.48 -10.75
C TYR A 28 14.95 -11.60 -12.22
N ILE A 29 15.26 -10.60 -13.06
CA ILE A 29 14.80 -10.56 -14.46
C ILE A 29 15.23 -11.80 -15.24
N LYS A 30 16.43 -12.35 -14.99
CA LYS A 30 16.91 -13.57 -15.66
C LYS A 30 15.93 -14.74 -15.47
N ASN A 31 15.35 -14.86 -14.29
CA ASN A 31 14.41 -15.92 -13.94
C ASN A 31 13.02 -15.67 -14.53
N MET A 32 12.65 -14.41 -14.76
CA MET A 32 11.32 -14.00 -15.23
C MET A 32 11.21 -13.80 -16.74
N TYR A 33 12.33 -13.49 -17.42
CA TYR A 33 12.32 -12.99 -18.79
C TYR A 33 11.66 -13.93 -19.81
N PRO A 34 11.86 -15.26 -19.77
CA PRO A 34 11.20 -16.17 -20.71
C PRO A 34 9.68 -16.10 -20.64
N LEU A 35 9.10 -16.09 -19.43
CA LEU A 35 7.66 -15.91 -19.23
C LEU A 35 7.21 -14.49 -19.58
N ALA A 36 8.01 -13.46 -19.29
CA ALA A 36 7.72 -12.09 -19.69
C ALA A 36 7.57 -11.94 -21.21
N LEU A 37 8.40 -12.63 -22.00
CA LEU A 37 8.27 -12.64 -23.46
C LEU A 37 6.96 -13.30 -23.92
N LYS A 38 6.53 -14.39 -23.27
CA LYS A 38 5.24 -15.05 -23.58
C LYS A 38 4.06 -14.14 -23.25
N VAL A 39 4.11 -13.42 -22.14
CA VAL A 39 3.12 -12.42 -21.74
C VAL A 39 3.11 -11.25 -22.72
N ALA A 40 4.27 -10.67 -23.02
CA ALA A 40 4.39 -9.52 -23.93
C ALA A 40 3.86 -9.82 -25.33
N ARG A 41 4.05 -11.05 -25.84
CA ARG A 41 3.47 -11.48 -27.13
C ARG A 41 1.94 -11.44 -27.19
N LYS A 42 1.26 -11.43 -26.04
CA LYS A 42 -0.21 -11.33 -25.96
C LYS A 42 -0.70 -9.89 -25.88
N ILE A 43 0.17 -8.94 -25.54
CA ILE A 43 -0.19 -7.54 -25.27
C ILE A 43 0.34 -6.67 -26.41
N ASN A 44 -0.56 -6.12 -27.23
CA ASN A 44 -0.18 -5.23 -28.33
C ASN A 44 -0.24 -3.74 -27.94
N PHE A 45 0.31 -2.87 -28.78
CA PHE A 45 0.39 -1.43 -28.50
C PHE A 45 -0.99 -0.76 -28.35
N SER A 46 -1.97 -1.16 -29.18
CA SER A 46 -3.33 -0.64 -29.08
C SER A 46 -3.95 -0.95 -27.72
N TRP A 47 -3.63 -2.11 -27.14
CA TRP A 47 -4.13 -2.52 -25.84
C TRP A 47 -3.51 -1.73 -24.70
N VAL A 48 -2.18 -1.55 -24.68
CA VAL A 48 -1.53 -0.74 -23.64
C VAL A 48 -1.95 0.73 -23.70
N ARG A 49 -2.20 1.28 -24.90
CA ARG A 49 -2.80 2.62 -25.04
C ARG A 49 -4.19 2.69 -24.43
N ALA A 50 -5.04 1.69 -24.70
CA ALA A 50 -6.41 1.68 -24.19
C ALA A 50 -6.50 1.48 -22.67
N VAL A 51 -5.58 0.70 -22.08
CA VAL A 51 -5.64 0.32 -20.66
C VAL A 51 -4.82 1.27 -19.78
N PHE A 52 -3.62 1.64 -20.22
CA PHE A 52 -2.65 2.41 -19.42
C PHE A 52 -2.46 3.85 -19.90
N GLY A 53 -3.12 4.24 -21.00
CA GLY A 53 -3.03 5.60 -21.55
C GLY A 53 -1.69 5.93 -22.22
N PHE A 54 -0.88 4.91 -22.55
CA PHE A 54 0.41 5.12 -23.22
C PHE A 54 0.23 5.62 -24.65
N ASP A 55 1.15 6.47 -25.08
CA ASP A 55 1.15 7.10 -26.40
C ASP A 55 2.46 6.86 -27.15
N MET A 56 2.60 7.47 -28.32
CA MET A 56 3.80 7.33 -29.15
C MET A 56 5.04 8.03 -28.57
N GLN A 57 4.88 8.88 -27.55
CA GLN A 57 5.98 9.52 -26.82
C GLN A 57 6.43 8.68 -25.62
N THR A 58 5.60 7.73 -25.19
CA THR A 58 5.91 6.79 -24.12
C THR A 58 7.07 5.88 -24.53
N ASN A 59 8.11 5.82 -23.70
CA ASN A 59 9.31 5.03 -24.02
C ASN A 59 9.00 3.52 -24.06
N ILE A 60 9.77 2.78 -24.85
CA ILE A 60 9.56 1.34 -25.08
C ILE A 60 9.62 0.49 -23.80
N GLY A 61 10.37 0.94 -22.78
CA GLY A 61 10.46 0.26 -21.50
C GLY A 61 9.14 0.32 -20.72
N MET A 62 8.51 1.49 -20.68
CA MET A 62 7.18 1.68 -20.07
C MET A 62 6.11 0.85 -20.78
N THR A 63 6.16 0.81 -22.11
CA THR A 63 5.25 -0.02 -22.93
C THR A 63 5.39 -1.51 -22.64
N PHE A 64 6.61 -1.98 -22.32
CA PHE A 64 6.89 -3.37 -21.98
C PHE A 64 6.60 -3.72 -20.51
N TYR A 65 6.67 -2.74 -19.61
CA TYR A 65 6.55 -2.93 -18.16
C TYR A 65 5.29 -3.70 -17.70
N PRO A 66 4.10 -3.54 -18.30
CA PRO A 66 2.94 -4.36 -17.95
C PRO A 66 3.20 -5.87 -18.02
N ALA A 67 4.03 -6.33 -18.96
CA ALA A 67 4.42 -7.73 -19.02
C ALA A 67 5.23 -8.15 -17.79
N ILE A 68 6.16 -7.31 -17.33
CA ILE A 68 6.97 -7.56 -16.14
C ILE A 68 6.10 -7.61 -14.88
N GLN A 69 5.17 -6.67 -14.72
CA GLN A 69 4.30 -6.62 -13.54
C GLN A 69 3.30 -7.78 -13.45
N ILE A 70 2.90 -8.36 -14.59
CA ILE A 70 1.98 -9.50 -14.64
C ILE A 70 2.68 -10.82 -14.25
N VAL A 71 3.95 -11.00 -14.64
CA VAL A 71 4.68 -12.28 -14.51
C VAL A 71 4.67 -12.87 -13.08
N PRO A 72 4.85 -12.11 -11.99
CA PRO A 72 4.82 -12.66 -10.64
C PRO A 72 3.51 -13.38 -10.28
N SER A 73 2.38 -12.95 -10.86
CA SER A 73 1.09 -13.62 -10.66
C SER A 73 1.01 -15.03 -11.26
N LEU A 74 2.00 -15.40 -12.08
CA LEU A 74 2.07 -16.64 -12.85
C LEU A 74 3.20 -17.57 -12.35
N PHE A 75 3.90 -17.23 -11.26
CA PHE A 75 5.01 -18.04 -10.74
C PHE A 75 4.60 -19.45 -10.31
N GLU A 76 3.34 -19.64 -9.93
CA GLU A 76 2.79 -20.94 -9.54
C GLU A 76 1.68 -21.39 -10.51
N ARG A 77 1.50 -22.71 -10.64
CA ARG A 77 0.32 -23.29 -11.30
C ARG A 77 -0.88 -23.33 -10.35
N LYS A 78 -1.16 -22.18 -9.73
CA LYS A 78 -2.27 -21.95 -8.80
C LYS A 78 -2.84 -20.56 -9.03
N ARG A 79 -4.02 -20.31 -8.47
CA ARG A 79 -4.63 -18.97 -8.49
C ARG A 79 -3.88 -18.05 -7.51
N CYS A 80 -3.16 -17.07 -8.05
CA CYS A 80 -2.54 -15.99 -7.25
C CYS A 80 -3.63 -15.08 -6.67
N LEU A 81 -3.49 -14.71 -5.40
CA LEU A 81 -4.31 -13.69 -4.73
C LEU A 81 -3.50 -12.40 -4.63
N ILE A 82 -4.06 -11.29 -5.13
CA ILE A 82 -3.39 -9.99 -5.19
C ILE A 82 -4.12 -8.97 -4.31
N PRO A 83 -3.62 -8.67 -3.10
CA PRO A 83 -4.07 -7.52 -2.33
C PRO A 83 -3.41 -6.25 -2.89
N CYS A 84 -4.20 -5.31 -3.41
CA CYS A 84 -3.68 -4.08 -4.00
C CYS A 84 -4.66 -2.91 -3.90
N ALA A 85 -4.18 -1.69 -4.13
CA ALA A 85 -5.06 -0.55 -4.32
C ALA A 85 -5.78 -0.64 -5.67
N ILE A 86 -6.97 -0.03 -5.76
CA ILE A 86 -7.83 -0.10 -6.96
C ILE A 86 -7.16 0.41 -8.25
N ASP A 87 -6.14 1.25 -8.17
CA ASP A 87 -5.43 1.76 -9.35
C ASP A 87 -4.49 0.75 -10.02
N GLN A 88 -4.24 -0.39 -9.38
CA GLN A 88 -3.47 -1.50 -9.96
C GLN A 88 -4.34 -2.47 -10.77
N ASP A 89 -5.67 -2.42 -10.61
CA ASP A 89 -6.62 -3.32 -11.29
C ASP A 89 -6.45 -3.40 -12.83
N PRO A 90 -6.09 -2.32 -13.56
CA PRO A 90 -5.81 -2.42 -15.00
C PRO A 90 -4.78 -3.51 -15.38
N TYR A 91 -3.73 -3.72 -14.57
CA TYR A 91 -2.77 -4.80 -14.80
C TYR A 91 -3.39 -6.18 -14.61
N TRP A 92 -4.21 -6.34 -13.57
CA TRP A 92 -4.81 -7.62 -13.21
C TRP A 92 -5.95 -8.00 -14.14
N ARG A 93 -6.66 -7.01 -14.70
CA ARG A 93 -7.60 -7.23 -15.80
C ARG A 93 -6.89 -7.81 -17.03
N VAL A 94 -5.78 -7.21 -17.46
CA VAL A 94 -4.97 -7.75 -18.57
C VAL A 94 -4.45 -9.15 -18.25
N GLN A 95 -3.96 -9.37 -17.02
CA GLN A 95 -3.55 -10.70 -16.56
C GLN A 95 -4.66 -11.74 -16.77
N ARG A 96 -5.89 -11.43 -16.33
CA ARG A 96 -7.03 -12.35 -16.41
C ARG A 96 -7.46 -12.62 -17.85
N ASP A 97 -7.30 -11.67 -18.75
CA ASP A 97 -7.64 -11.82 -20.17
C ASP A 97 -6.66 -12.76 -20.88
N ILE A 98 -5.39 -12.81 -20.46
CA ILE A 98 -4.36 -13.61 -21.15
C ILE A 98 -4.01 -14.94 -20.46
N ALA A 99 -4.24 -15.07 -19.14
CA ALA A 99 -3.69 -16.15 -18.30
C ALA A 99 -4.07 -17.56 -18.80
N GLU A 100 -5.36 -17.79 -19.09
CA GLU A 100 -5.85 -19.12 -19.52
C GLU A 100 -5.25 -19.53 -20.87
N SER A 101 -5.04 -18.58 -21.78
CA SER A 101 -4.41 -18.83 -23.08
C SER A 101 -2.92 -19.21 -22.99
N LEU A 102 -2.31 -18.97 -21.83
CA LEU A 102 -0.94 -19.34 -21.49
C LEU A 102 -0.89 -20.58 -20.56
N GLY A 103 -2.05 -21.20 -20.25
CA GLY A 103 -2.16 -22.35 -19.36
C GLY A 103 -2.04 -22.01 -17.87
N PHE A 104 -2.29 -20.76 -17.49
CA PHE A 104 -2.27 -20.30 -16.10
C PHE A 104 -3.66 -19.93 -15.59
N TYR A 105 -3.76 -19.71 -14.28
CA TYR A 105 -5.00 -19.31 -13.64
C TYR A 105 -5.16 -17.80 -13.65
N LYS A 106 -6.39 -17.34 -13.91
CA LYS A 106 -6.82 -15.96 -13.64
C LYS A 106 -6.57 -15.61 -12.18
N ALA A 107 -5.90 -14.49 -11.92
CA ALA A 107 -5.66 -14.00 -10.57
C ALA A 107 -6.98 -13.64 -9.87
N ALA A 108 -7.00 -13.84 -8.55
CA ALA A 108 -7.98 -13.23 -7.66
C ALA A 108 -7.40 -11.91 -7.13
N ALA A 109 -8.23 -10.88 -6.96
CA ALA A 109 -7.79 -9.60 -6.45
C ALA A 109 -8.70 -9.15 -5.30
N ILE A 110 -8.09 -8.52 -4.29
CA ILE A 110 -8.80 -7.82 -3.20
C ILE A 110 -8.32 -6.37 -3.25
N HIS A 111 -9.28 -5.45 -3.43
CA HIS A 111 -8.98 -4.03 -3.61
C HIS A 111 -9.15 -3.25 -2.30
N SER A 112 -8.11 -2.50 -1.93
CA SER A 112 -8.20 -1.53 -0.84
C SER A 112 -8.66 -0.16 -1.33
N LYS A 113 -9.38 0.56 -0.46
CA LYS A 113 -9.60 1.99 -0.61
C LYS A 113 -8.32 2.75 -0.28
N PHE A 114 -8.10 3.90 -0.89
CA PHE A 114 -6.99 4.76 -0.52
C PHE A 114 -7.20 5.33 0.87
N LEU A 115 -6.14 5.33 1.68
CA LEU A 115 -6.13 6.12 2.90
C LEU A 115 -6.08 7.61 2.51
N PRO A 116 -6.99 8.44 3.06
CA PRO A 116 -7.10 9.84 2.67
C PRO A 116 -5.86 10.62 3.12
N PRO A 117 -5.42 11.64 2.35
CA PRO A 117 -4.31 12.50 2.76
C PRO A 117 -4.69 13.33 3.98
N LEU A 118 -3.70 13.78 4.75
CA LEU A 118 -3.92 14.67 5.90
C LEU A 118 -4.60 15.98 5.53
N THR A 119 -4.47 16.42 4.28
CA THR A 119 -5.02 17.69 3.78
C THR A 119 -6.52 17.66 3.51
N GLY A 120 -7.16 16.48 3.44
CA GLY A 120 -8.59 16.38 3.17
C GLY A 120 -9.11 14.96 2.98
N PRO A 121 -10.44 14.78 2.98
CA PRO A 121 -11.09 13.46 2.93
C PRO A 121 -11.04 12.80 1.53
N VAL A 122 -10.60 13.54 0.50
CA VAL A 122 -10.53 13.08 -0.88
C VAL A 122 -9.11 13.27 -1.40
N GLY A 123 -8.62 12.27 -2.12
CA GLY A 123 -7.34 12.33 -2.82
C GLY A 123 -6.42 11.17 -2.46
N LYS A 124 -5.17 11.29 -2.89
CA LYS A 124 -4.08 10.36 -2.56
C LYS A 124 -2.98 11.12 -1.86
N MET A 125 -2.27 10.45 -0.96
CA MET A 125 -1.02 10.95 -0.42
C MET A 125 -0.01 11.14 -1.56
N SER A 126 0.76 12.24 -1.50
CA SER A 126 1.76 12.53 -2.53
C SER A 126 3.13 12.74 -1.91
N ALA A 127 4.13 12.05 -2.46
CA ALA A 127 5.54 12.30 -2.12
C ALA A 127 5.97 13.75 -2.45
N SER A 128 5.33 14.39 -3.43
CA SER A 128 5.59 15.80 -3.77
C SER A 128 4.98 16.80 -2.78
N GLN A 129 4.09 16.33 -1.89
CA GLN A 129 3.49 17.14 -0.83
C GLN A 129 3.73 16.46 0.52
N PRO A 130 4.91 16.64 1.15
CA PRO A 130 5.27 15.95 2.39
C PRO A 130 4.25 16.14 3.53
N GLU A 131 3.57 17.28 3.57
CA GLU A 131 2.53 17.59 4.58
C GLU A 131 1.23 16.79 4.38
N SER A 132 1.06 16.11 3.24
CA SER A 132 -0.13 15.29 2.95
C SER A 132 -0.11 13.91 3.60
N ALA A 133 1.02 13.48 4.16
CA ALA A 133 1.24 12.13 4.66
C ALA A 133 2.09 12.12 5.94
N ILE A 134 1.98 11.02 6.69
CA ILE A 134 2.94 10.63 7.73
C ILE A 134 3.85 9.56 7.14
N TYR A 135 5.16 9.82 7.07
CA TYR A 135 6.14 8.81 6.64
C TYR A 135 6.57 7.90 7.81
N LEU A 136 6.95 6.67 7.48
CA LEU A 136 7.33 5.64 8.46
C LEU A 136 8.57 6.00 9.32
N HIS A 137 9.38 6.94 8.84
CA HIS A 137 10.59 7.41 9.52
C HIS A 137 10.40 8.77 10.21
N GLU A 138 9.17 9.29 10.31
CA GLU A 138 8.92 10.56 10.98
C GLU A 138 9.14 10.49 12.48
N ASP A 139 9.68 11.57 13.02
CA ASP A 139 9.82 11.79 14.45
C ASP A 139 8.50 12.23 15.09
N GLU A 140 8.41 12.06 16.41
CA GLU A 140 7.20 12.37 17.18
C GLU A 140 6.71 13.81 17.00
N LYS A 141 7.62 14.78 16.96
CA LYS A 141 7.27 16.20 16.85
C LYS A 141 6.65 16.50 15.49
N SER A 142 7.19 15.91 14.43
CA SER A 142 6.64 16.01 13.07
C SER A 142 5.26 15.38 12.97
N VAL A 143 5.08 14.16 13.50
CA VAL A 143 3.79 13.45 13.53
C VAL A 143 2.72 14.28 14.23
N ARG A 144 3.00 14.74 15.46
CA ARG A 144 2.10 15.59 16.25
C ARG A 144 1.69 16.83 15.47
N LYS A 145 2.66 17.54 14.88
CA LYS A 145 2.42 18.76 14.11
C LYS A 145 1.54 18.51 12.89
N LYS A 146 1.78 17.42 12.15
CA LYS A 146 1.02 17.09 10.93
C LYS A 146 -0.40 16.64 11.24
N ILE A 147 -0.58 15.73 12.21
CA ILE A 147 -1.92 15.31 12.66
C ILE A 147 -2.71 16.50 13.22
N TRP A 148 -2.06 17.39 13.96
CA TRP A 148 -2.71 18.60 14.47
C TRP A 148 -3.25 19.49 13.35
N LYS A 149 -2.54 19.58 12.22
CA LYS A 149 -2.94 20.33 11.02
C LYS A 149 -3.88 19.55 10.08
N ALA A 150 -4.14 18.28 10.33
CA ALA A 150 -4.97 17.47 9.46
C ALA A 150 -6.39 18.04 9.34
N TYR A 151 -7.01 17.86 8.18
CA TYR A 151 -8.35 18.31 7.91
C TYR A 151 -9.34 17.71 8.91
N SER A 152 -10.23 18.56 9.42
CA SER A 152 -11.21 18.18 10.42
C SER A 152 -12.63 18.41 9.93
N GLY A 153 -13.51 17.48 10.27
CA GLY A 153 -14.96 17.62 10.13
C GLY A 153 -15.63 18.28 11.34
N GLY A 154 -14.86 18.84 12.27
CA GLY A 154 -15.36 19.55 13.45
C GLY A 154 -15.84 20.97 13.17
N GLN A 155 -16.08 21.73 14.24
CA GLN A 155 -16.56 23.12 14.16
C GLN A 155 -15.43 24.10 14.49
N PRO A 156 -15.52 25.39 14.10
CA PRO A 156 -14.47 26.38 14.34
C PRO A 156 -14.18 26.66 15.82
N THR A 157 -15.17 26.47 16.70
CA THR A 157 -15.04 26.70 18.15
C THR A 157 -15.52 25.50 18.95
N ALA A 158 -14.97 25.31 20.15
CA ALA A 158 -15.38 24.22 21.04
C ALA A 158 -16.86 24.33 21.44
N GLU A 159 -17.38 25.55 21.64
CA GLU A 159 -18.79 25.77 21.96
C GLU A 159 -19.71 25.33 20.81
N LEU A 160 -19.39 25.71 19.57
CA LEU A 160 -20.15 25.27 18.40
C LEU A 160 -20.04 23.76 18.22
N HIS A 161 -18.86 23.18 18.45
CA HIS A 161 -18.66 21.75 18.35
C HIS A 161 -19.49 20.97 19.36
N ARG A 162 -19.60 21.47 20.61
CA ARG A 162 -20.45 20.87 21.64
C ARG A 162 -21.94 20.94 21.30
N LYS A 163 -22.37 21.94 20.52
CA LYS A 163 -23.78 22.13 20.11
C LYS A 163 -24.15 21.38 18.84
N LEU A 164 -23.27 21.38 17.84
CA LEU A 164 -23.55 20.90 16.48
C LEU A 164 -22.84 19.57 16.15
N GLY A 165 -21.86 19.17 16.96
CA GLY A 165 -21.05 17.98 16.71
C GLY A 165 -20.04 18.13 15.58
N GLY A 166 -19.25 17.07 15.39
CA GLY A 166 -18.38 16.87 14.23
C GLY A 166 -18.98 15.91 13.21
N ASN A 167 -18.44 15.94 11.99
CA ASN A 167 -18.73 15.01 10.91
C ASN A 167 -17.54 14.02 10.76
N PRO A 168 -17.65 12.78 11.29
CA PRO A 168 -16.60 11.77 11.17
C PRO A 168 -16.28 11.37 9.72
N GLU A 169 -17.25 11.44 8.80
CA GLU A 169 -17.08 10.99 7.41
C GLU A 169 -16.10 11.83 6.61
N ILE A 170 -15.91 13.09 6.99
CA ILE A 170 -14.95 14.00 6.36
C ILE A 170 -13.73 14.28 7.25
N ASP A 171 -13.73 13.81 8.51
CA ASP A 171 -12.64 14.04 9.44
C ASP A 171 -11.51 13.02 9.23
N VAL A 172 -10.34 13.50 8.79
CA VAL A 172 -9.23 12.62 8.44
C VAL A 172 -8.72 11.85 9.66
N ALA A 173 -8.77 12.44 10.85
CA ALA A 173 -8.31 11.76 12.06
C ALA A 173 -9.21 10.56 12.40
N PHE A 174 -10.53 10.74 12.28
CA PHE A 174 -11.48 9.63 12.41
C PHE A 174 -11.31 8.58 11.31
N GLN A 175 -11.18 9.00 10.04
CA GLN A 175 -11.01 8.07 8.92
C GLN A 175 -9.77 7.18 9.08
N TRP A 176 -8.65 7.72 9.56
CA TRP A 176 -7.44 6.93 9.84
C TRP A 176 -7.63 5.95 11.00
N LEU A 177 -8.32 6.36 12.07
CA LEU A 177 -8.72 5.46 13.15
C LEU A 177 -9.58 4.32 12.61
N HIS A 178 -10.61 4.64 11.83
CA HIS A 178 -11.57 3.69 11.28
C HIS A 178 -10.94 2.68 10.31
N TYR A 179 -10.06 3.13 9.41
CA TYR A 179 -9.50 2.25 8.39
C TYR A 179 -8.29 1.44 8.85
N PHE A 180 -7.55 1.88 9.87
CA PHE A 180 -6.25 1.29 10.18
C PHE A 180 -5.90 1.20 11.67
N PHE A 181 -6.15 2.25 12.45
CA PHE A 181 -5.53 2.37 13.78
C PHE A 181 -6.40 1.92 14.96
N GLU A 182 -7.71 1.75 14.80
CA GLU A 182 -8.59 1.21 15.84
C GLU A 182 -9.19 -0.14 15.44
N PRO A 183 -8.65 -1.27 15.96
CA PRO A 183 -9.18 -2.60 15.66
C PRO A 183 -10.44 -2.97 16.45
N ASP A 184 -10.79 -2.23 17.51
CA ASP A 184 -11.99 -2.49 18.30
C ASP A 184 -13.19 -1.69 17.76
N ASP A 185 -14.08 -2.40 17.06
CA ASP A 185 -15.32 -1.85 16.49
C ASP A 185 -16.20 -1.14 17.53
N SER A 186 -16.25 -1.64 18.76
CA SER A 186 -17.09 -1.05 19.82
C SER A 186 -16.52 0.29 20.27
N LYS A 187 -15.20 0.36 20.42
CA LYS A 187 -14.50 1.60 20.77
C LYS A 187 -14.59 2.62 19.62
N LEU A 188 -14.48 2.17 18.38
CA LEU A 188 -14.60 3.01 17.20
C LEU A 188 -16.01 3.62 17.08
N ARG A 189 -17.07 2.82 17.29
CA ARG A 189 -18.46 3.31 17.35
C ARG A 189 -18.65 4.36 18.44
N LYS A 190 -18.09 4.12 19.63
CA LYS A 190 -18.16 5.10 20.72
C LYS A 190 -17.47 6.42 20.34
N ILE A 191 -16.28 6.37 19.74
CA ILE A 191 -15.57 7.55 19.25
C ILE A 191 -16.42 8.30 18.21
N GLU A 192 -17.05 7.56 17.30
CA GLU A 192 -17.94 8.13 16.28
C GLU A 192 -19.14 8.85 16.90
N GLU A 193 -19.86 8.19 17.81
CA GLU A 193 -21.03 8.75 18.51
C GLU A 193 -20.65 9.96 19.37
N ASP A 194 -19.54 9.88 20.10
CA ASP A 194 -19.06 10.98 20.93
C ASP A 194 -18.63 12.17 20.06
N TYR A 195 -18.05 11.94 18.88
CA TYR A 195 -17.68 13.01 17.95
C TYR A 195 -18.91 13.66 17.29
N ARG A 196 -19.87 12.85 16.82
CA ARG A 196 -21.13 13.34 16.23
C ARG A 196 -21.99 14.11 17.23
N SER A 197 -22.00 13.70 18.49
CA SER A 197 -22.74 14.40 19.55
C SER A 197 -22.01 15.63 20.10
N GLY A 198 -20.76 15.88 19.69
CA GLY A 198 -19.94 16.96 20.21
C GLY A 198 -19.36 16.71 21.61
N ARG A 199 -19.54 15.49 22.17
CA ARG A 199 -18.95 15.09 23.45
C ARG A 199 -17.43 15.00 23.37
N LEU A 200 -16.91 14.50 22.24
CA LEU A 200 -15.49 14.45 21.90
C LEU A 200 -15.15 15.63 21.00
N LEU A 201 -14.15 16.43 21.37
CA LEU A 201 -13.65 17.53 20.56
C LEU A 201 -12.67 17.04 19.49
N THR A 202 -12.54 17.79 18.40
CA THR A 202 -11.55 17.52 17.33
C THR A 202 -10.12 17.37 17.86
N GLY A 203 -9.72 18.21 18.82
CA GLY A 203 -8.39 18.14 19.43
C GLY A 203 -8.17 16.80 20.15
N GLU A 204 -9.19 16.30 20.85
CA GLU A 204 -9.14 15.03 21.58
C GLU A 204 -9.10 13.85 20.60
N LEU A 205 -9.90 13.88 19.53
CA LEU A 205 -9.86 12.89 18.45
C LEU A 205 -8.47 12.79 17.80
N LYS A 206 -7.85 13.94 17.52
CA LYS A 206 -6.48 14.01 16.98
C LYS A 206 -5.44 13.47 17.94
N LEU A 207 -5.61 13.67 19.25
CA LEU A 207 -4.72 13.09 20.26
C LEU A 207 -4.82 11.56 20.29
N ILE A 208 -6.04 11.00 20.19
CA ILE A 208 -6.26 9.54 20.11
C ILE A 208 -5.54 8.96 18.88
N LEU A 209 -5.70 9.59 17.71
CA LEU A 209 -4.98 9.15 16.51
C LEU A 209 -3.47 9.26 16.70
N THR A 210 -2.99 10.39 17.23
CA THR A 210 -1.56 10.65 17.43
C THR A 210 -0.92 9.56 18.28
N GLU A 211 -1.53 9.16 19.40
CA GLU A 211 -1.01 8.10 20.25
C GLU A 211 -0.86 6.77 19.48
N LYS A 212 -1.88 6.38 18.72
CA LYS A 212 -1.85 5.13 17.94
C LYS A 212 -0.83 5.15 16.81
N VAL A 213 -0.71 6.28 16.11
CA VAL A 213 0.29 6.46 15.04
C VAL A 213 1.70 6.40 15.63
N LEU A 214 1.97 7.10 16.73
CA LEU A 214 3.29 7.09 17.37
C LEU A 214 3.70 5.68 17.83
N ARG A 215 2.78 4.96 18.48
CA ARG A 215 3.02 3.57 18.90
C ARG A 215 3.34 2.68 17.72
N PHE A 216 2.56 2.78 16.64
CA PHE A 216 2.82 2.02 15.40
C PHE A 216 4.19 2.34 14.80
N LEU A 217 4.56 3.63 14.73
CA LEU A 217 5.84 4.06 14.18
C LEU A 217 7.01 3.57 15.04
N GLU A 218 6.91 3.64 16.37
CA GLU A 218 7.92 3.13 17.29
C GLU A 218 8.14 1.62 17.08
N GLU A 219 7.07 0.83 17.06
CA GLU A 219 7.13 -0.61 16.81
C GLU A 219 7.69 -0.93 15.41
N HIS A 220 7.25 -0.21 14.38
CA HIS A 220 7.71 -0.39 13.01
C HIS A 220 9.19 -0.05 12.87
N GLN A 221 9.64 1.08 13.42
CA GLN A 221 11.03 1.53 13.37
C GLN A 221 11.95 0.55 14.10
N ALA A 222 11.54 0.02 15.26
CA ALA A 222 12.28 -1.03 15.95
C ALA A 222 12.42 -2.30 15.08
N ARG A 223 11.32 -2.81 14.51
CA ARG A 223 11.35 -3.97 13.62
C ARG A 223 12.16 -3.71 12.34
N ARG A 224 12.19 -2.48 11.86
CA ARG A 224 12.96 -2.06 10.67
C ARG A 224 14.47 -2.11 10.93
N GLU A 225 14.91 -1.81 12.15
CA GLU A 225 16.31 -1.96 12.51
C GLU A 225 16.71 -3.45 12.50
N GLU A 226 15.89 -4.33 13.08
CA GLU A 226 16.10 -5.79 13.00
C GLU A 226 16.04 -6.32 11.54
N ALA A 227 15.20 -5.73 10.70
CA ALA A 227 15.03 -6.12 9.31
C ALA A 227 16.36 -6.04 8.52
N LYS A 228 17.30 -5.19 8.94
CA LYS A 228 18.62 -5.07 8.30
C LYS A 228 19.41 -6.37 8.35
N GLU A 229 19.30 -7.11 9.44
CA GLU A 229 19.96 -8.40 9.64
C GLU A 229 19.22 -9.53 8.88
N LYS A 230 17.90 -9.41 8.77
CA LYS A 230 17.04 -10.43 8.15
C LYS A 230 16.92 -10.27 6.62
N LEU A 231 17.36 -9.15 6.04
CA LEU A 231 17.18 -8.83 4.62
C LEU A 231 17.65 -9.96 3.68
N GLN A 232 18.79 -10.59 3.98
CA GLN A 232 19.32 -11.67 3.15
C GLN A 232 18.41 -12.91 3.15
N LEU A 233 17.70 -13.19 4.25
CA LEU A 233 16.76 -14.31 4.33
C LEU A 233 15.61 -14.12 3.32
N TYR A 234 14.96 -12.96 3.32
CA TYR A 234 13.86 -12.69 2.40
C TYR A 234 14.29 -12.64 0.94
N LYS A 235 15.53 -12.22 0.68
CA LYS A 235 16.04 -12.05 -0.67
C LYS A 235 16.67 -13.30 -1.25
N TYR A 236 17.38 -14.12 -0.48
CA TYR A 236 18.21 -15.20 -1.01
C TYR A 236 18.24 -16.46 -0.15
N ASP A 237 18.27 -16.32 1.18
CA ASP A 237 18.64 -17.41 2.08
C ASP A 237 17.48 -18.17 2.71
N GLY A 238 16.29 -17.57 2.77
CA GLY A 238 15.06 -18.23 3.25
C GLY A 238 14.66 -19.37 2.32
N GLU A 239 13.90 -20.34 2.86
CA GLU A 239 13.52 -21.55 2.14
C GLU A 239 12.88 -21.24 0.77
N LEU A 240 11.82 -20.43 0.76
CA LEU A 240 11.15 -20.01 -0.47
C LEU A 240 12.07 -19.20 -1.40
N ALA A 241 12.90 -18.32 -0.85
CA ALA A 241 13.82 -17.50 -1.66
C ALA A 241 14.81 -18.38 -2.43
N ARG A 242 15.39 -19.38 -1.77
CA ARG A 242 16.30 -20.36 -2.40
C ARG A 242 15.63 -21.17 -3.49
N GLU A 243 14.38 -21.58 -3.30
CA GLU A 243 13.59 -22.26 -4.32
C GLU A 243 13.40 -21.35 -5.55
N MET A 244 12.98 -20.11 -5.30
CA MET A 244 12.70 -19.14 -6.36
C MET A 244 13.93 -18.82 -7.20
N TRP A 245 15.12 -18.66 -6.61
CA TRP A 245 16.34 -18.41 -7.38
C TRP A 245 16.78 -19.57 -8.27
N LYS A 246 16.44 -20.81 -7.92
CA LYS A 246 16.73 -21.99 -8.75
C LYS A 246 15.76 -22.14 -9.93
N LYS A 247 14.61 -21.49 -9.87
CA LYS A 247 13.54 -21.62 -10.86
C LYS A 247 13.67 -20.59 -11.98
N ILE A 248 13.58 -21.06 -13.23
CA ILE A 248 13.33 -20.21 -14.40
C ILE A 248 11.84 -20.35 -14.73
N HIS A 249 11.15 -19.21 -14.86
CA HIS A 249 9.72 -19.17 -15.14
C HIS A 249 9.49 -19.15 -16.65
N GLU A 250 8.73 -20.14 -17.13
CA GLU A 250 8.40 -20.35 -18.54
C GLU A 250 6.91 -20.65 -18.73
#